data_AF-S6HWQ8-F1
#
_entry.id   AF-S6HWQ8-F1
#
_cell.length_a   1.000
_cell.length_b   1.000
_cell.length_c   1.000
_cell.angle_alpha   90.00
_cell.angle_beta   90.00
_cell.angle_gamma   90.00
#
_symmetry.space_group_name_H-M   'P 1'
#
loop_
_entity.id
_entity.type
_entity.pdbx_description
1 polymer ?
#
loop_
_entity_poly.entity_id
_entity_poly.type
_entity_poly.pdbx_seq_one_letter_code
_entity_poly.pdbx_strand_id
1 'polypeptide(L)'
;MTQAISEPSGDMGMHRFTTADDLADLVHLCGRRGSHTTILAVHLAIPPANSGQERWISIPVVQLLRGNVIATDGSVEDTFFYRLASGEIFKDHSKLEAERILTATVVYKEKTGPSYVDLGGHHYEFHRWLSPVVVEMHEGL
;
A
#
# COMPACT_ATOMS: atom_id res chain seq x y z
N MET A 1 -24.16 -13.81 10.73
CA MET A 1 -23.49 -13.44 11.99
C MET A 1 -22.18 -12.77 11.63
N THR A 2 -22.12 -11.44 11.70
CA THR A 2 -20.91 -10.68 11.41
C THR A 2 -20.01 -10.78 12.65
N GLN A 3 -18.89 -11.49 12.52
CA GLN A 3 -17.92 -11.60 13.61
C GLN A 3 -17.30 -10.23 13.84
N ALA A 4 -17.44 -9.67 15.05
CA ALA A 4 -16.78 -8.43 15.41
C ALA A 4 -15.26 -8.61 15.25
N ILE A 5 -14.66 -7.78 14.42
CA ILE A 5 -13.22 -7.80 14.21
C ILE A 5 -12.62 -6.87 15.27
N SER A 6 -11.83 -7.43 16.18
CA SER A 6 -11.17 -6.67 17.23
C SER A 6 -10.20 -5.66 16.63
N GLU A 7 -10.27 -4.41 17.06
CA GLU A 7 -9.27 -3.41 16.70
C GLU A 7 -7.88 -3.82 17.22
N PRO A 8 -6.83 -3.53 16.46
CA PRO A 8 -5.47 -3.81 16.90
C PRO A 8 -5.12 -3.04 18.19
N SER A 9 -4.37 -3.65 19.11
CA SER A 9 -3.99 -3.07 20.41
C SER A 9 -3.36 -1.67 20.31
N GLY A 10 -3.56 -0.85 21.34
CA GLY A 10 -3.50 0.63 21.35
C GLY A 10 -2.23 1.40 20.91
N ASP A 11 -1.24 0.76 20.30
CA ASP A 11 -0.10 1.43 19.64
C ASP A 11 -0.12 1.27 18.11
N MET A 12 -1.08 0.52 17.57
CA MET A 12 -1.26 0.34 16.13
C MET A 12 -2.26 1.37 15.58
N GLY A 13 -1.84 2.13 14.56
CA GLY A 13 -2.67 3.13 13.89
C GLY A 13 -2.77 2.88 12.38
N MET A 14 -3.87 3.33 11.78
CA MET A 14 -4.06 3.35 10.34
C MET A 14 -3.85 4.77 9.82
N HIS A 15 -2.98 4.91 8.81
CA HIS A 15 -2.74 6.18 8.14
C HIS A 15 -3.21 6.08 6.69
N ARG A 16 -4.05 7.04 6.28
CA ARG A 16 -4.49 7.17 4.88
C ARG A 16 -3.54 8.11 4.15
N PHE A 17 -3.14 7.69 2.97
CA PHE A 17 -2.34 8.49 2.04
C PHE A 17 -3.11 8.64 0.73
N THR A 18 -2.97 9.80 0.10
CA THR A 18 -3.58 10.08 -1.20
C THR A 18 -2.60 9.94 -2.35
N THR A 19 -1.30 9.99 -2.09
CA THR A 19 -0.24 9.88 -3.10
C THR A 19 0.82 8.86 -2.69
N ALA A 20 1.58 8.38 -3.68
CA ALA A 20 2.74 7.53 -3.41
C ALA A 20 3.88 8.27 -2.67
N ASP A 21 4.00 9.59 -2.88
CA ASP A 21 4.98 10.44 -2.21
C ASP A 21 4.75 10.51 -0.70
N ASP A 22 3.51 10.72 -0.25
CA ASP A 22 3.19 10.80 1.18
C ASP A 22 3.54 9.49 1.91
N LEU A 23 3.30 8.35 1.25
CA LEU A 23 3.69 7.04 1.78
C LEU A 23 5.22 6.90 1.81
N ALA A 24 5.93 7.41 0.81
CA ALA A 24 7.38 7.36 0.77
C ALA A 24 8.02 8.13 1.93
N ASP A 25 7.44 9.28 2.31
CA ASP A 25 7.88 10.06 3.47
C ASP A 25 7.75 9.24 4.78
N LEU A 26 6.62 8.53 4.96
CA LEU A 26 6.45 7.63 6.11
C LEU A 26 7.47 6.48 6.08
N VAL A 27 7.66 5.83 4.93
CA VAL A 27 8.67 4.77 4.76
C VAL A 27 10.05 5.28 5.16
N HIS A 28 10.40 6.49 4.72
CA HIS A 28 11.68 7.10 5.04
C HIS A 28 11.81 7.40 6.54
N LEU A 29 10.74 7.89 7.18
CA LEU A 29 10.70 8.12 8.63
C LEU A 29 10.89 6.82 9.43
N CYS A 30 10.19 5.74 9.04
CA CYS A 30 10.33 4.41 9.64
C CYS A 30 11.73 3.81 9.42
N GLY A 31 12.39 4.14 8.31
CA GLY A 31 13.74 3.67 8.00
C GLY A 31 14.88 4.37 8.74
N ARG A 32 14.60 5.49 9.46
CA ARG A 32 15.64 6.22 10.21
C ARG A 32 16.14 5.41 11.41
N ARG A 33 17.45 5.50 11.67
CA ARG A 33 18.04 4.92 12.89
C ARG A 33 17.34 5.50 14.13
N GLY A 34 16.88 4.62 15.02
CA GLY A 34 16.16 5.00 16.24
C GLY A 34 14.66 5.23 16.05
N SER A 35 14.08 4.92 14.88
CA SER A 35 12.63 4.92 14.73
C SER A 35 12.00 3.83 15.61
N HIS A 36 10.97 4.20 16.35
CA HIS A 36 10.13 3.28 17.12
C HIS A 36 8.88 2.85 16.34
N THR A 37 8.74 3.29 15.08
CA THR A 37 7.58 3.00 14.23
C THR A 37 8.00 2.06 13.11
N THR A 38 7.20 1.01 12.89
CA THR A 38 7.39 0.05 11.80
C THR A 38 6.14 -0.03 10.94
N ILE A 39 6.32 -0.25 9.64
CA ILE A 39 5.22 -0.48 8.71
C ILE A 39 4.90 -1.98 8.72
N LEU A 40 3.70 -2.32 9.18
CA LEU A 40 3.22 -3.71 9.20
C LEU A 40 2.71 -4.13 7.82
N ALA A 41 1.87 -3.32 7.19
CA ALA A 41 1.30 -3.59 5.88
C ALA A 41 1.03 -2.27 5.13
N VAL A 42 1.04 -2.34 3.81
CA VAL A 42 0.59 -1.27 2.92
C VAL A 42 -0.47 -1.84 2.00
N HIS A 43 -1.58 -1.13 1.84
CA HIS A 43 -2.68 -1.52 0.96
C HIS A 43 -3.00 -0.38 0.00
N LEU A 44 -3.35 -0.75 -1.23
CA LEU A 44 -3.91 0.15 -2.22
C LEU A 44 -5.43 -0.03 -2.24
N ALA A 45 -6.15 1.06 -1.96
CA ALA A 45 -7.59 1.13 -2.18
C ALA A 45 -7.86 1.42 -3.66
N ILE A 46 -8.58 0.52 -4.33
CA ILE A 46 -8.90 0.61 -5.76
C ILE A 46 -10.41 0.88 -5.91
N PRO A 47 -10.81 1.95 -6.61
CA PRO A 47 -12.21 2.27 -6.79
C PRO A 47 -12.93 1.26 -7.70
N PRO A 48 -14.28 1.13 -7.57
CA PRO A 48 -15.13 0.33 -8.46
C PRO A 48 -14.81 0.51 -9.96
N ALA A 49 -14.60 1.77 -10.37
CA ALA A 49 -14.29 2.14 -11.75
C ALA A 49 -13.01 1.47 -12.29
N ASN A 50 -12.05 1.14 -11.42
CA ASN A 50 -10.77 0.58 -11.79
C ASN A 50 -10.66 -0.92 -11.45
N SER A 51 -11.51 -1.43 -10.57
CA SER A 51 -11.53 -2.84 -10.17
C SER A 51 -12.55 -3.68 -10.94
N GLY A 52 -13.54 -3.05 -11.57
CA GLY A 52 -14.68 -3.76 -12.19
C GLY A 52 -15.63 -4.40 -11.17
N GLN A 53 -15.47 -4.07 -9.88
CA GLN A 53 -16.32 -4.54 -8.78
C GLN A 53 -17.37 -3.49 -8.43
N GLU A 54 -18.47 -3.89 -7.80
CA GLU A 54 -19.51 -2.96 -7.31
C GLU A 54 -19.02 -2.07 -6.15
N ARG A 55 -17.89 -2.41 -5.52
CA ARG A 55 -17.35 -1.77 -4.33
C ARG A 55 -15.85 -1.52 -4.45
N TRP A 56 -15.34 -0.61 -3.62
CA TRP A 56 -13.91 -0.43 -3.44
C TRP A 56 -13.28 -1.74 -2.98
N ILE A 57 -12.07 -2.02 -3.46
CA ILE A 57 -11.28 -3.18 -3.01
C ILE A 57 -9.96 -2.71 -2.43
N SER A 58 -9.48 -3.42 -1.41
CA SER A 58 -8.15 -3.23 -0.84
C SER A 58 -7.22 -4.31 -1.36
N ILE A 59 -6.07 -3.94 -1.92
CA ILE A 59 -5.06 -4.91 -2.36
C ILE A 59 -3.73 -4.64 -1.67
N PRO A 60 -3.07 -5.67 -1.09
CA PRO A 60 -1.74 -5.52 -0.52
C PRO A 60 -0.70 -5.04 -1.55
N VAL A 61 0.09 -4.06 -1.14
CA VAL A 61 1.25 -3.56 -1.88
C VAL A 61 2.48 -4.34 -1.43
N VAL A 62 3.11 -5.05 -2.37
CA VAL A 62 4.32 -5.84 -2.07
C VAL A 62 5.59 -5.00 -2.18
N GLN A 63 5.57 -3.94 -3.02
CA GLN A 63 6.71 -3.04 -3.19
C GLN A 63 6.24 -1.60 -3.42
N LEU A 64 6.91 -0.65 -2.76
CA LEU A 64 6.95 0.76 -3.19
C LEU A 64 8.25 0.97 -3.95
N LEU A 65 8.14 1.56 -5.13
CA LEU A 65 9.22 1.80 -6.06
C LEU A 65 9.36 3.30 -6.29
N ARG A 66 10.59 3.78 -6.52
CA ARG A 66 10.88 5.09 -7.08
C ARG A 66 11.59 4.93 -8.40
N GLY A 67 11.24 5.73 -9.39
CA GLY A 67 12.00 5.80 -10.62
C GLY A 67 11.37 6.70 -11.67
N ASN A 68 11.96 6.66 -12.85
CA ASN A 68 11.53 7.47 -13.98
C ASN A 68 10.45 6.75 -14.78
N VAL A 69 9.34 7.44 -15.05
CA VAL A 69 8.24 6.94 -15.88
C VAL A 69 7.88 7.95 -16.96
N ILE A 70 7.36 7.45 -18.08
CA ILE A 70 6.84 8.28 -19.17
C ILE A 70 5.39 8.64 -18.84
N ALA A 71 5.11 9.91 -18.61
CA ALA A 71 3.77 10.46 -18.41
C ALA A 71 2.93 10.39 -19.70
N THR A 72 1.62 10.66 -19.59
CA THR A 72 0.70 10.49 -20.73
C THR A 72 0.94 11.54 -21.83
N ASP A 73 1.53 12.68 -21.46
CA ASP A 73 1.97 13.73 -22.39
C ASP A 73 3.36 13.44 -23.01
N GLY A 74 3.96 12.29 -22.72
CA GLY A 74 5.27 11.89 -23.20
C GLY A 74 6.45 12.46 -22.40
N SER A 75 6.21 13.28 -21.37
CA SER A 75 7.26 13.77 -20.48
C SER A 75 7.80 12.64 -19.59
N VAL A 76 9.03 12.79 -19.09
CA VAL A 76 9.61 11.86 -18.11
C VAL A 76 9.50 12.46 -16.73
N GLU A 77 8.89 11.73 -15.80
CA GLU A 77 8.73 12.12 -14.40
C GLU A 77 9.49 11.15 -13.48
N ASP A 78 10.24 11.69 -12.50
CA ASP A 78 10.78 10.91 -11.37
C ASP A 78 9.70 10.86 -10.29
N THR A 79 9.20 9.67 -9.99
CA THR A 79 8.01 9.50 -9.15
C THR A 79 8.02 8.16 -8.41
N PHE A 80 7.05 7.98 -7.53
CA PHE A 80 6.80 6.73 -6.83
C PHE A 80 5.63 5.96 -7.45
N PHE A 81 5.72 4.65 -7.38
CA PHE A 81 4.68 3.74 -7.85
C PHE A 81 4.70 2.45 -7.05
N TYR A 82 3.58 1.76 -6.98
CA TYR A 82 3.40 0.55 -6.17
C TYR A 82 3.25 -0.66 -7.06
N ARG A 83 3.83 -1.78 -6.63
CA ARG A 83 3.61 -3.10 -7.23
C ARG A 83 2.74 -3.93 -6.30
N LEU A 84 1.72 -4.56 -6.87
CA LEU A 84 0.82 -5.47 -6.18
C LEU A 84 1.32 -6.91 -6.27
N ALA A 85 0.76 -7.80 -5.44
CA ALA A 85 1.09 -9.23 -5.47
C ALA A 85 0.76 -9.90 -6.83
N SER A 86 -0.23 -9.37 -7.57
CA SER A 86 -0.55 -9.79 -8.94
C SER A 86 0.57 -9.48 -9.95
N GLY A 87 1.54 -8.65 -9.57
CA GLY A 87 2.57 -8.12 -10.45
C GLY A 87 2.18 -6.82 -11.14
N GLU A 88 0.91 -6.41 -11.05
CA GLU A 88 0.44 -5.14 -11.59
C GLU A 88 1.07 -3.95 -10.88
N ILE A 89 1.25 -2.87 -11.62
CA ILE A 89 1.88 -1.65 -11.15
C ILE A 89 0.87 -0.52 -11.22
N PHE A 90 0.84 0.31 -10.18
CA PHE A 90 -0.08 1.42 -10.05
C PHE A 90 0.67 2.69 -9.64
N LYS A 91 0.16 3.84 -10.09
CA LYS A 91 0.56 5.18 -9.67
C LYS A 91 -0.70 6.02 -9.47
N ASP A 92 -0.84 6.66 -8.30
CA ASP A 92 -1.90 7.63 -7.98
C ASP A 92 -3.28 7.21 -8.51
N HIS A 93 -3.72 6.01 -8.10
CA HIS A 93 -5.00 5.38 -8.44
C HIS A 93 -5.14 4.81 -9.86
N SER A 94 -4.16 4.99 -10.74
CA SER A 94 -4.21 4.47 -12.10
C SER A 94 -3.22 3.34 -12.30
N LYS A 95 -3.58 2.37 -13.14
CA LYS A 95 -2.66 1.32 -13.56
C LYS A 95 -1.56 1.93 -14.43
N LEU A 96 -0.32 1.56 -14.17
CA LEU A 96 0.86 1.99 -14.90
C LEU A 96 1.38 0.82 -15.74
N GLU A 97 1.39 1.02 -17.06
CA GLU A 97 1.92 0.04 -18.01
C GLU A 97 3.45 -0.08 -17.88
N ALA A 98 3.97 -1.30 -17.93
CA ALA A 98 5.37 -1.58 -17.66
C ALA A 98 6.32 -0.90 -18.66
N GLU A 99 5.88 -0.72 -19.90
CA GLU A 99 6.61 -0.06 -21.00
C GLU A 99 6.87 1.42 -20.72
N ARG A 100 6.07 2.02 -19.82
CA ARG A 100 6.24 3.41 -19.40
C ARG A 100 7.30 3.56 -18.32
N ILE A 101 7.84 2.48 -17.76
CA ILE A 101 8.81 2.52 -16.66
C ILE A 101 10.23 2.42 -17.23
N LEU A 102 11.01 3.48 -17.04
CA LEU A 102 12.40 3.55 -17.52
C LEU A 102 13.39 3.04 -16.47
N THR A 103 13.15 3.36 -15.20
CA THR A 103 13.96 2.92 -14.07
C THR A 103 13.06 2.59 -12.88
N ALA A 104 13.49 1.68 -12.01
CA ALA A 104 12.77 1.34 -10.80
C ALA A 104 13.74 0.90 -9.69
N THR A 105 13.64 1.55 -8.53
CA THR A 105 14.39 1.21 -7.32
C THR A 105 13.41 0.91 -6.20
N VAL A 106 13.65 -0.18 -5.47
CA VAL A 106 12.80 -0.59 -4.35
C VAL A 106 13.06 0.29 -3.13
N VAL A 107 12.02 0.97 -2.65
CA VAL A 107 12.06 1.85 -1.48
C VAL A 107 11.44 1.17 -0.27
N TYR A 108 10.35 0.44 -0.49
CA TYR A 108 9.76 -0.48 0.48
C TYR A 108 9.53 -1.82 -0.19
N LYS A 109 9.77 -2.89 0.57
CA LYS A 109 9.40 -4.25 0.20
C LYS A 109 8.71 -4.88 1.39
N GLU A 110 7.52 -5.42 1.16
CA GLU A 110 6.85 -6.24 2.14
C GLU A 110 7.79 -7.38 2.53
N LYS A 111 8.12 -7.48 3.82
CA LYS A 111 9.02 -8.52 4.33
C LYS A 111 8.26 -9.84 4.44
N THR A 112 8.20 -10.61 3.36
CA THR A 112 7.78 -12.02 3.40
C THR A 112 9.01 -12.89 3.70
N GLY A 113 9.19 -13.34 4.94
CA GLY A 113 10.28 -14.26 5.31
C GLY A 113 10.12 -14.92 6.68
N PRO A 114 10.62 -16.16 6.86
CA PRO A 114 10.41 -16.98 8.07
C PRO A 114 11.14 -16.47 9.33
N SER A 115 11.89 -15.37 9.23
CA SER A 115 12.55 -14.68 10.36
C SER A 115 11.79 -13.42 10.81
N TYR A 116 10.54 -13.25 10.36
CA TYR A 116 9.60 -12.29 10.94
C TYR A 116 9.22 -12.82 12.33
N VAL A 117 9.96 -12.38 13.34
CA VAL A 117 9.77 -12.76 14.75
C VAL A 117 8.30 -12.58 15.13
N ASP A 118 7.59 -13.70 15.26
CA ASP A 118 6.32 -13.89 15.97
C ASP A 118 5.28 -12.74 15.95
N LEU A 119 5.16 -12.05 14.81
CA LEU A 119 4.06 -11.12 14.51
C LEU A 119 3.06 -11.75 13.52
N GLY A 120 3.21 -13.04 13.19
CA GLY A 120 2.38 -13.74 12.21
C GLY A 120 0.88 -13.71 12.56
N GLY A 121 0.55 -13.72 13.84
CA GLY A 121 -0.82 -13.53 14.34
C GLY A 121 -1.32 -12.10 14.08
N HIS A 122 -0.59 -11.10 14.56
CA HIS A 122 -0.96 -9.69 14.44
C HIS A 122 -0.99 -9.17 12.99
N HIS A 123 -0.10 -9.64 12.13
CA HIS A 123 -0.08 -9.28 10.71
C HIS A 123 -1.32 -9.83 9.99
N TYR A 124 -1.65 -11.11 10.21
CA TYR A 124 -2.85 -11.72 9.63
C TYR A 124 -4.14 -11.10 10.19
N GLU A 125 -4.21 -10.84 11.50
CA GLU A 125 -5.34 -10.16 12.15
C GLU A 125 -5.50 -8.73 11.63
N PHE A 126 -4.40 -8.00 11.43
CA PHE A 126 -4.41 -6.66 10.87
C PHE A 126 -4.83 -6.65 9.40
N HIS A 127 -4.35 -7.58 8.57
CA HIS A 127 -4.83 -7.75 7.18
C HIS A 127 -6.32 -8.10 7.14
N ARG A 128 -6.78 -8.97 8.04
CA ARG A 128 -8.19 -9.35 8.17
C ARG A 128 -9.07 -8.19 8.64
N TRP A 129 -8.55 -7.32 9.50
CA TRP A 129 -9.22 -6.10 9.97
C TRP A 129 -9.25 -4.98 8.92
N LEU A 130 -8.15 -4.74 8.21
CA LEU A 130 -8.06 -3.70 7.19
C LEU A 130 -9.01 -3.95 6.00
N SER A 131 -9.19 -5.20 5.58
CA SER A 131 -9.97 -5.53 4.39
C SER A 131 -11.40 -4.97 4.41
N PRO A 132 -12.21 -5.14 5.48
CA PRO A 132 -13.52 -4.51 5.60
C PRO A 132 -13.48 -3.00 5.95
N VAL A 133 -12.50 -2.52 6.71
CA VAL A 133 -12.38 -1.08 7.05
C VAL A 133 -12.16 -0.22 5.80
N VAL A 134 -11.34 -0.69 4.86
CA VAL A 134 -11.14 -0.01 3.56
C VAL A 134 -12.43 -0.01 2.71
N VAL A 135 -13.34 -0.97 2.91
CA VAL A 135 -14.65 -1.03 2.25
C VAL A 135 -15.67 -0.07 2.90
N GLU A 136 -15.58 0.16 4.21
CA GLU A 136 -16.51 1.02 4.97
C GLU A 136 -16.14 2.52 4.96
N MET A 137 -14.90 2.89 4.63
CA MET A 137 -14.42 4.30 4.65
C MET A 137 -15.05 5.24 3.59
N HIS A 138 -16.19 4.89 2.99
CA HIS A 138 -16.84 5.67 1.92
C HIS A 138 -18.19 6.33 2.29
N GLU A 139 -18.65 6.30 3.54
CA GLU A 139 -19.83 7.10 3.93
C GLU A 139 -19.52 8.53 4.39
N GLY A 140 -18.35 9.10 4.03
CA GLY A 140 -17.93 10.42 4.53
C GLY A 140 -17.16 11.31 3.55
N LEU A 141 -17.42 11.21 2.24
CA LEU A 141 -17.04 12.25 1.28
C LEU A 141 -18.08 13.37 1.24
#